data_AF-A0A1I2V6G6-F1
#
_entry.id   AF-A0A1I2V6G6-F1
#
_cell.length_a   1.000
_cell.length_b   1.000
_cell.length_c   1.000
_cell.angle_alpha   90.00
_cell.angle_beta   90.00
_cell.angle_gamma   90.00
#
_symmetry.space_group_name_H-M   'P 1'
#
loop_
_entity.id
_entity.type
_entity.pdbx_description
1 polymer ?
#
loop_
_entity_poly.entity_id
_entity_poly.type
_entity_poly.pdbx_seq_one_letter_code
_entity_poly.pdbx_strand_id
1 'polypeptide(L)'
;MRLYTDQTRILVAVDCIIFGYDGENLKLLLIKRGFEPRKDEWSLMGGFIGGNENLYEAAERILYQLTGLKEVYLEQLKAYGTPDRDPIERTLSVAYCALIDINKYKMQINDQYHPEWFLLNELPRLIFDHDKMVDEAKRKIRYKAAIHPILFELLPKKFTIPQLQKLYEQVYGTTIDNRNLIRKINSSKLLIRLDEKDKSSSKKGAFYFKLDEDKYEANFQAFLNFIPNPGNLIG
;
A
#
# COMPACT_ATOMS: atom_id res chain seq x y z
N MET A 1 24.44 17.73 -30.09
CA MET A 1 25.32 18.24 -29.02
C MET A 1 24.94 17.54 -27.72
N ARG A 2 25.86 16.84 -27.03
CA ARG A 2 25.57 16.32 -25.68
C ARG A 2 25.57 17.51 -24.72
N LEU A 3 24.41 17.88 -24.19
CA LEU A 3 24.25 18.89 -23.14
C LEU A 3 24.54 18.26 -21.77
N TYR A 4 24.88 19.07 -20.77
CA TYR A 4 25.24 18.63 -19.41
C TYR A 4 26.47 17.72 -19.32
N THR A 5 27.58 18.08 -19.97
CA THR A 5 28.82 17.28 -19.98
C THR A 5 29.49 17.17 -18.62
N ASP A 6 29.30 18.17 -17.74
CA ASP A 6 29.94 18.22 -16.42
C ASP A 6 29.09 17.57 -15.32
N GLN A 7 28.00 16.90 -15.70
CA GLN A 7 27.08 16.26 -14.76
C GLN A 7 27.26 14.74 -14.78
N THR A 8 27.27 14.14 -13.59
CA THR A 8 27.25 12.67 -13.44
C THR A 8 25.86 12.15 -13.73
N ARG A 9 25.76 11.21 -14.68
CA ARG A 9 24.51 10.49 -14.93
C ARG A 9 24.29 9.48 -13.81
N ILE A 10 23.08 9.45 -13.28
CA ILE A 10 22.67 8.50 -12.24
C ILE A 10 21.49 7.69 -12.75
N LEU A 11 21.35 6.45 -12.29
CA LEU A 11 20.19 5.64 -12.58
C LEU A 11 19.01 6.11 -11.73
N VAL A 12 17.82 6.06 -12.32
CA VAL A 12 16.56 6.33 -11.61
C VAL A 12 15.71 5.08 -11.68
N ALA A 13 15.50 4.51 -10.51
CA ALA A 13 14.63 3.37 -10.27
C ALA A 13 13.29 3.82 -9.68
N VAL A 14 12.34 2.92 -9.77
CA VAL A 14 11.03 3.00 -9.12
C VAL A 14 10.79 1.66 -8.41
N ASP A 15 10.36 1.73 -7.16
CA ASP A 15 10.04 0.55 -6.34
C ASP A 15 8.59 0.63 -5.83
N CYS A 16 7.78 -0.39 -6.11
CA CYS A 16 6.40 -0.46 -5.63
C CYS A 16 6.29 -1.31 -4.36
N ILE A 17 5.73 -0.72 -3.30
CA ILE A 17 5.47 -1.34 -2.00
C ILE A 17 3.96 -1.61 -1.92
N ILE A 18 3.57 -2.87 -2.13
CA ILE A 18 2.15 -3.23 -2.23
C ILE A 18 1.73 -4.00 -0.98
N PHE A 19 0.96 -3.33 -0.13
CA PHE A 19 0.30 -3.97 0.99
C PHE A 19 -1.06 -4.49 0.56
N GLY A 20 -1.41 -5.68 1.04
CA GLY A 20 -2.66 -6.34 0.69
C GLY A 20 -3.34 -6.91 1.92
N TYR A 21 -4.68 -6.84 1.96
CA TYR A 21 -5.48 -7.52 2.98
C TYR A 21 -6.28 -8.66 2.34
N ASP A 22 -6.22 -9.86 2.91
CA ASP A 22 -6.95 -11.04 2.39
C ASP A 22 -8.31 -11.27 3.07
N GLY A 23 -8.72 -10.37 3.97
CA GLY A 23 -9.90 -10.55 4.83
C GLY A 23 -9.56 -10.99 6.25
N GLU A 24 -8.30 -11.38 6.49
CA GLU A 24 -7.81 -11.79 7.80
C GLU A 24 -6.46 -11.15 8.17
N ASN A 25 -5.54 -11.03 7.23
CA ASN A 25 -4.17 -10.61 7.48
C ASN A 25 -3.69 -9.57 6.47
N LEU A 26 -3.07 -8.52 7.01
CA LEU A 26 -2.29 -7.56 6.24
C LEU A 26 -0.95 -8.21 5.84
N LYS A 27 -0.64 -8.16 4.56
CA LYS A 27 0.51 -8.80 3.92
C LYS A 27 1.26 -7.80 3.04
N LEU A 28 2.50 -8.15 2.70
CA LEU A 28 3.32 -7.45 1.72
C LEU A 28 3.53 -8.36 0.51
N LEU A 29 3.30 -7.84 -0.70
CA LEU A 29 3.65 -8.54 -1.92
C LEU A 29 5.14 -8.34 -2.20
N LEU A 30 5.84 -9.45 -2.39
CA LEU A 30 7.25 -9.50 -2.77
C LEU A 30 7.41 -10.36 -4.00
N ILE A 31 8.51 -10.17 -4.71
CA ILE A 31 8.91 -11.00 -5.86
C ILE A 31 10.31 -11.55 -5.67
N LYS A 32 10.64 -12.58 -6.45
CA LYS A 32 12.03 -12.99 -6.66
C LYS A 32 12.64 -12.14 -7.77
N ARG A 33 13.78 -11.51 -7.48
CA ARG A 33 14.46 -10.68 -8.46
C ARG A 33 14.94 -11.53 -9.65
N GLY A 34 14.52 -11.15 -10.86
CA GLY A 34 14.81 -11.93 -12.08
C GLY A 34 16.19 -11.71 -12.72
N PHE A 35 17.02 -10.80 -12.19
CA PHE A 35 18.30 -10.41 -12.81
C PHE A 35 19.36 -9.96 -11.79
N GLU A 36 20.62 -9.96 -12.20
CA GLU A 36 21.74 -9.52 -11.35
C GLU A 36 21.78 -7.99 -11.15
N PRO A 37 22.40 -7.50 -10.06
CA PRO A 37 22.90 -8.24 -8.90
C PRO A 37 21.75 -8.82 -8.05
N ARG A 38 22.04 -9.75 -7.14
CA ARG A 38 21.08 -10.27 -6.14
C ARG A 38 19.91 -11.05 -6.77
N LYS A 39 20.17 -11.74 -7.89
CA LYS A 39 19.18 -12.61 -8.54
C LYS A 39 18.67 -13.66 -7.54
N ASP A 40 17.40 -14.02 -7.64
CA ASP A 40 16.70 -15.00 -6.78
C ASP A 40 16.59 -14.61 -5.29
N GLU A 41 16.99 -13.40 -4.91
CA GLU A 41 16.69 -12.81 -3.61
C GLU A 41 15.32 -12.10 -3.61
N TRP A 42 14.74 -11.91 -2.43
CA TRP A 42 13.43 -11.27 -2.27
C TRP A 42 13.55 -9.74 -2.40
N SER A 43 12.65 -9.16 -3.20
CA SER A 43 12.62 -7.72 -3.43
C SER A 43 11.20 -7.17 -3.51
N LEU A 44 11.11 -5.84 -3.39
CA LEU A 44 9.97 -5.08 -3.86
C LEU A 44 9.90 -5.17 -5.40
N MET A 45 8.78 -4.73 -5.96
CA MET A 45 8.60 -4.62 -7.41
C MET A 45 9.36 -3.40 -7.93
N GLY A 46 10.64 -3.63 -8.20
CA GLY A 46 11.61 -2.61 -8.58
C GLY A 46 12.03 -2.69 -10.04
N GLY A 47 12.24 -1.54 -10.67
CA GLY A 47 12.76 -1.42 -12.03
C GLY A 47 13.23 -0.01 -12.34
N PHE A 48 13.71 0.22 -13.57
CA PHE A 48 14.20 1.53 -14.00
C PHE A 48 13.17 2.27 -14.84
N ILE A 49 13.20 3.61 -14.75
CA ILE A 49 12.44 4.49 -15.63
C ILE A 49 13.04 4.49 -17.05
N GLY A 50 12.18 4.45 -18.06
CA GLY A 50 12.51 4.59 -19.47
C GLY A 50 12.56 6.05 -19.92
N GLY A 51 13.04 6.28 -21.15
CA GLY A 51 13.23 7.64 -21.67
C GLY A 51 11.95 8.39 -22.09
N ASN A 52 10.83 7.67 -22.24
CA ASN A 52 9.56 8.20 -22.78
C ASN A 52 8.38 8.04 -21.81
N GLU A 53 8.65 7.87 -20.52
CA GLU A 53 7.62 7.71 -19.49
C GLU A 53 7.96 8.56 -18.26
N ASN A 54 6.94 8.91 -17.48
CA ASN A 54 7.11 9.55 -16.19
C ASN A 54 7.25 8.50 -15.05
N LEU A 55 7.51 8.97 -13.82
CA LEU A 55 7.72 8.09 -12.66
C LEU A 55 6.49 7.22 -12.32
N TYR A 56 5.28 7.76 -12.50
CA TYR A 56 4.04 7.04 -12.23
C TYR A 56 3.78 5.96 -13.27
N GLU A 57 3.93 6.30 -14.55
CA GLU A 57 3.81 5.35 -15.67
C GLU A 57 4.84 4.22 -15.53
N ALA A 58 6.07 4.53 -15.13
CA ALA A 58 7.09 3.53 -14.83
C ALA A 58 6.66 2.63 -13.67
N ALA A 59 6.11 3.19 -12.59
CA ALA A 59 5.63 2.43 -11.44
C ALA A 59 4.52 1.43 -11.85
N GLU A 60 3.53 1.89 -12.61
CA GLU A 60 2.44 1.05 -13.13
C GLU A 60 2.96 -0.06 -14.04
N ARG A 61 3.84 0.29 -14.99
CA ARG A 61 4.45 -0.65 -15.92
C ARG A 61 5.25 -1.73 -15.18
N ILE A 62 6.10 -1.32 -14.23
CA ILE A 62 6.96 -2.23 -13.46
C ILE A 62 6.09 -3.16 -12.60
N LEU A 63 5.09 -2.60 -11.91
CA LEU A 63 4.15 -3.40 -11.12
C LEU A 63 3.43 -4.44 -12.00
N TYR A 64 2.91 -4.01 -13.15
CA TYR A 64 2.22 -4.91 -14.09
C TYR A 64 3.14 -5.98 -14.65
N GLN A 65 4.36 -5.63 -15.08
CA GLN A 65 5.32 -6.61 -15.61
C GLN A 65 5.69 -7.68 -14.59
N LEU A 66 5.89 -7.28 -13.33
CA LEU A 66 6.41 -8.18 -12.29
C LEU A 66 5.31 -8.99 -11.59
N THR A 67 4.06 -8.54 -11.66
CA THR A 67 2.96 -9.17 -10.90
C THR A 67 1.70 -9.39 -11.70
N GLY A 68 1.50 -8.72 -12.83
CA GLY A 68 0.24 -8.72 -13.59
C GLY A 68 -0.83 -7.76 -13.04
N LEU A 69 -0.58 -7.11 -11.90
CA LEU A 69 -1.50 -6.14 -11.30
C LEU A 69 -1.64 -4.88 -12.17
N LYS A 70 -2.87 -4.48 -12.44
CA LYS A 70 -3.23 -3.25 -13.15
C LYS A 70 -4.32 -2.49 -12.41
N GLU A 71 -4.49 -1.20 -12.73
CA GLU A 71 -5.52 -0.33 -12.12
C GLU A 71 -5.39 -0.26 -10.59
N VAL A 72 -4.16 -0.36 -10.09
CA VAL A 72 -3.83 -0.18 -8.67
C VAL A 72 -3.48 1.28 -8.45
N TYR A 73 -4.21 1.97 -7.59
CA TYR A 73 -3.86 3.33 -7.20
C TYR A 73 -2.54 3.34 -6.43
N LEU A 74 -1.51 3.92 -7.04
CA LEU A 74 -0.19 4.12 -6.45
C LEU A 74 -0.07 5.52 -5.87
N GLU A 75 0.49 5.64 -4.67
CA GLU A 75 0.85 6.92 -4.08
C GLU A 75 2.37 7.02 -3.92
N GLN A 76 2.96 8.12 -4.39
CA GLN A 76 4.39 8.36 -4.20
C GLN A 76 4.70 8.55 -2.70
N LEU A 77 5.61 7.73 -2.18
CA LEU A 77 6.04 7.80 -0.78
C LEU A 77 7.17 8.82 -0.62
N LYS A 78 8.31 8.57 -1.27
CA LYS A 78 9.57 9.30 -1.09
C LYS A 78 10.62 8.85 -2.11
N ALA A 79 11.62 9.70 -2.37
CA ALA A 79 12.84 9.32 -3.08
C ALA A 79 13.98 8.91 -2.12
N TYR A 80 14.67 7.82 -2.47
CA TYR A 80 15.78 7.22 -1.76
C TYR A 80 17.04 7.42 -2.60
N GLY A 81 17.99 8.20 -2.07
CA GLY A 81 19.17 8.64 -2.82
C GLY A 81 20.49 8.52 -2.08
N THR A 82 20.53 7.75 -0.98
CA THR A 82 21.77 7.47 -0.25
C THR A 82 22.80 6.88 -1.23
N PRO A 83 24.04 7.39 -1.31
CA PRO A 83 24.99 7.02 -2.36
C PRO A 83 25.28 5.51 -2.50
N ASP A 84 25.21 4.77 -1.41
CA ASP A 84 25.57 3.35 -1.26
C ASP A 84 24.35 2.41 -1.18
N ARG A 85 23.14 2.92 -1.43
CA ARG A 85 21.92 2.09 -1.35
C ARG A 85 21.92 0.92 -2.33
N ASP A 86 22.47 1.15 -3.52
CA ASP A 86 22.77 0.13 -4.50
C ASP A 86 24.31 0.03 -4.57
N PRO A 87 24.90 -1.13 -4.23
CA PRO A 87 26.35 -1.28 -4.15
C PRO A 87 27.02 -1.32 -5.53
N ILE A 88 26.25 -1.40 -6.63
CA ILE A 88 26.79 -1.56 -7.98
C ILE A 88 26.83 -0.22 -8.72
N GLU A 89 25.74 0.55 -8.69
CA GLU A 89 25.62 1.80 -9.45
C GLU A 89 24.96 2.90 -8.63
N ARG A 90 25.32 4.16 -8.91
CA ARG A 90 24.65 5.29 -8.26
C ARG A 90 23.20 5.38 -8.74
N THR A 91 22.30 4.92 -7.87
CA THR A 91 20.88 4.79 -8.17
C THR A 91 20.02 5.59 -7.18
N LEU A 92 19.19 6.48 -7.71
CA LEU A 92 18.05 7.05 -6.99
C LEU A 92 16.86 6.09 -7.17
N SER A 93 16.12 5.76 -6.11
CA SER A 93 14.83 5.07 -6.25
C SER A 93 13.68 5.96 -5.77
N VAL A 94 12.61 6.07 -6.55
CA VAL A 94 11.36 6.70 -6.12
C VAL A 94 10.37 5.61 -5.73
N ALA A 95 10.01 5.54 -4.45
CA ALA A 95 9.09 4.53 -3.97
C ALA A 95 7.64 4.96 -4.13
N TYR A 96 6.81 4.03 -4.60
CA TYR A 96 5.36 4.14 -4.60
C TYR A 96 4.76 3.09 -3.66
N CYS A 97 3.60 3.41 -3.09
CA CYS A 97 2.91 2.54 -2.15
C CYS A 97 1.45 2.36 -2.58
N ALA A 98 0.91 1.16 -2.37
CA ALA A 98 -0.52 0.91 -2.48
C ALA A 98 -1.04 0.03 -1.35
N LEU A 99 -2.35 0.10 -1.15
CA LEU A 99 -3.16 -0.71 -0.26
C LEU A 99 -4.24 -1.38 -1.11
N ILE A 100 -4.28 -2.71 -1.16
CA ILE A 100 -5.27 -3.45 -1.99
C ILE A 100 -6.03 -4.54 -1.23
N ASP A 101 -7.28 -4.80 -1.62
CA ASP A 101 -7.98 -6.06 -1.29
C ASP A 101 -7.40 -7.19 -2.16
N ILE A 102 -6.71 -8.15 -1.55
CA ILE A 102 -6.07 -9.27 -2.25
C ILE A 102 -7.08 -10.07 -3.07
N ASN A 103 -8.31 -10.22 -2.57
CA ASN A 103 -9.34 -11.02 -3.24
C ASN A 103 -9.80 -10.37 -4.55
N LYS A 104 -9.78 -9.03 -4.64
CA LYS A 104 -10.11 -8.29 -5.87
C LYS A 104 -9.11 -8.55 -7.00
N TYR A 105 -7.84 -8.74 -6.66
CA TYR A 105 -6.75 -8.83 -7.65
C TYR A 105 -6.18 -10.23 -7.86
N LYS A 106 -6.66 -11.24 -7.11
CA LYS A 106 -6.14 -12.61 -7.13
C LYS A 106 -6.00 -13.21 -8.53
N MET A 107 -6.94 -12.91 -9.44
CA MET A 107 -6.94 -13.44 -10.80
C MET A 107 -5.96 -12.75 -11.75
N GLN A 108 -5.37 -11.62 -11.36
CA GLN A 108 -4.42 -10.87 -12.19
C GLN A 108 -2.97 -11.32 -11.97
N ILE A 109 -2.69 -12.00 -10.85
CA ILE A 109 -1.32 -12.33 -10.48
C ILE A 109 -0.74 -13.36 -11.46
N ASN A 110 0.41 -13.03 -12.06
CA ASN A 110 1.18 -13.96 -12.89
C ASN A 110 2.35 -14.56 -12.10
N ASP A 111 2.76 -15.79 -12.43
CA ASP A 111 3.79 -16.49 -11.65
C ASP A 111 5.24 -16.26 -12.14
N GLN A 112 5.46 -15.39 -13.14
CA GLN A 112 6.75 -15.29 -13.84
C GLN A 112 7.90 -14.87 -12.93
N TYR A 113 7.63 -14.01 -11.94
CA TYR A 113 8.62 -13.51 -10.98
C TYR A 113 8.36 -13.98 -9.55
N HIS A 114 7.63 -15.10 -9.40
CA HIS A 114 7.25 -15.67 -8.11
C HIS A 114 6.68 -14.63 -7.11
N PRO A 115 5.65 -13.85 -7.50
CA PRO A 115 5.01 -12.94 -6.57
C PRO A 115 4.33 -13.69 -5.42
N GLU A 116 4.73 -13.38 -4.20
CA GLU A 116 4.26 -14.03 -2.99
C GLU A 116 3.85 -13.01 -1.92
N TRP A 117 2.76 -13.32 -1.22
CA TRP A 117 2.24 -12.51 -0.13
C TRP A 117 2.80 -12.97 1.21
N PHE A 118 3.60 -12.13 1.86
CA PHE A 118 4.20 -12.41 3.16
C PHE A 118 3.47 -11.70 4.29
N LEU A 119 3.32 -12.36 5.44
CA LEU A 119 2.88 -11.69 6.66
C LEU A 119 3.92 -10.65 7.09
N LEU A 120 3.47 -9.50 7.59
CA LEU A 120 4.36 -8.37 7.91
C LEU A 120 5.37 -8.67 9.03
N ASN A 121 5.12 -9.68 9.86
CA ASN A 121 5.98 -10.18 10.92
C ASN A 121 6.84 -11.39 10.51
N GLU A 122 6.68 -11.87 9.27
CA GLU A 122 7.39 -13.02 8.71
C GLU A 122 8.06 -12.66 7.37
N LEU A 123 8.40 -11.37 7.20
CA LEU A 123 9.07 -10.91 5.99
C LEU A 123 10.47 -11.54 5.88
N PRO A 124 10.86 -12.03 4.69
CA PRO A 124 12.24 -12.42 4.43
C PRO A 124 13.14 -11.18 4.42
N ARG A 125 14.46 -11.39 4.52
CA ARG A 125 15.42 -10.33 4.29
C ARG A 125 15.32 -9.84 2.84
N LEU A 126 15.22 -8.52 2.67
CA LEU A 126 15.10 -7.90 1.35
C LEU A 126 16.46 -7.43 0.84
N ILE A 127 16.55 -7.24 -0.49
CA ILE A 127 17.75 -6.66 -1.11
C ILE A 127 17.90 -5.16 -0.78
N PHE A 128 19.13 -4.66 -0.89
CA PHE A 128 19.44 -3.24 -0.76
C PHE A 128 18.88 -2.60 0.52
N ASP A 129 18.21 -1.46 0.40
CA ASP A 129 17.54 -0.72 1.47
C ASP A 129 16.03 -0.98 1.51
N HIS A 130 15.52 -2.05 0.89
CA HIS A 130 14.08 -2.31 0.79
C HIS A 130 13.43 -2.54 2.16
N ASP A 131 14.12 -3.16 3.12
CA ASP A 131 13.61 -3.30 4.50
C ASP A 131 13.29 -1.93 5.11
N LYS A 132 14.19 -0.96 4.89
CA LYS A 132 13.98 0.43 5.33
C LYS A 132 12.79 1.05 4.62
N MET A 133 12.68 0.89 3.29
CA MET A 133 11.54 1.41 2.52
C MET A 133 10.20 0.89 3.06
N VAL A 134 10.11 -0.40 3.34
CA VAL A 134 8.92 -1.05 3.91
C VAL A 134 8.58 -0.46 5.28
N ASP A 135 9.58 -0.27 6.15
CA ASP A 135 9.35 0.32 7.47
C ASP A 135 8.89 1.78 7.39
N GLU A 136 9.43 2.58 6.46
CA GLU A 136 8.95 3.93 6.21
C GLU A 136 7.50 3.93 5.69
N ALA A 137 7.17 3.01 4.78
CA ALA A 137 5.81 2.85 4.25
C ALA A 137 4.81 2.45 5.35
N LYS A 138 5.16 1.48 6.21
CA LYS A 138 4.36 1.09 7.39
C LYS A 138 4.09 2.29 8.30
N ARG A 139 5.08 3.15 8.55
CA ARG A 139 4.89 4.39 9.33
C ARG A 139 3.95 5.37 8.64
N LYS A 140 4.08 5.54 7.32
CA LYS A 140 3.20 6.43 6.53
C LYS A 140 1.75 5.95 6.56
N ILE A 141 1.51 4.65 6.38
CA ILE A 141 0.18 4.05 6.45
C ILE A 141 -0.43 4.25 7.84
N ARG A 142 0.32 3.98 8.92
CA ARG A 142 -0.15 4.22 10.30
C ARG A 142 -0.54 5.68 10.54
N TYR A 143 0.29 6.62 10.06
CA TYR A 143 -0.01 8.04 10.15
C TYR A 143 -1.30 8.37 9.40
N LYS A 144 -1.44 7.94 8.15
CA LYS A 144 -2.65 8.17 7.35
C LYS A 144 -3.89 7.53 7.95
N ALA A 145 -3.81 6.28 8.42
CA ALA A 145 -4.92 5.57 9.06
C ALA A 145 -5.40 6.24 10.36
N ALA A 146 -4.54 7.05 11.00
CA ALA A 146 -4.91 7.78 12.21
C ALA A 146 -5.80 9.00 11.91
N ILE A 147 -5.67 9.59 10.72
CA ILE A 147 -6.33 10.84 10.32
C ILE A 147 -7.39 10.63 9.23
N HIS A 148 -7.26 9.57 8.44
CA HIS A 148 -8.12 9.26 7.32
C HIS A 148 -8.62 7.82 7.39
N PRO A 149 -9.87 7.57 6.96
CA PRO A 149 -10.46 6.24 6.89
C PRO A 149 -9.93 5.40 5.70
N ILE A 150 -8.63 5.45 5.40
CA ILE A 150 -8.00 4.77 4.26
C ILE A 150 -8.04 3.24 4.34
N LEU A 151 -8.26 2.68 5.54
CA LEU A 151 -8.28 1.23 5.74
C LEU A 151 -9.57 0.58 5.22
N PHE A 152 -10.61 1.35 4.91
CA PHE A 152 -11.80 0.78 4.26
C PHE A 152 -11.52 0.36 2.81
N GLU A 153 -10.54 0.97 2.14
CA GLU A 153 -10.11 0.59 0.79
C GLU A 153 -9.51 -0.83 0.74
N LEU A 154 -9.04 -1.34 1.88
CA LEU A 154 -8.50 -2.70 2.03
C LEU A 154 -9.57 -3.75 2.31
N LEU A 155 -10.76 -3.31 2.76
CA LEU A 155 -11.79 -4.24 3.19
C LEU A 155 -12.61 -4.73 1.99
N PRO A 156 -13.10 -5.98 2.04
CA PRO A 156 -14.07 -6.45 1.08
C PRO A 156 -15.34 -5.60 1.14
N LYS A 157 -16.15 -5.61 0.06
CA LYS A 157 -17.41 -4.85 -0.06
C LYS A 157 -18.35 -5.00 1.15
N LYS A 158 -18.29 -6.14 1.83
CA LYS A 158 -18.93 -6.36 3.14
C LYS A 158 -17.92 -6.96 4.12
N PHE A 159 -17.85 -6.40 5.32
CA PHE A 159 -16.91 -6.81 6.36
C PHE A 159 -17.59 -6.78 7.73
N THR A 160 -17.00 -7.46 8.71
CA THR A 160 -17.47 -7.44 10.09
C THR A 160 -16.63 -6.48 10.95
N ILE A 161 -17.18 -6.00 12.06
CA ILE A 161 -16.44 -5.17 13.02
C ILE A 161 -15.15 -5.87 13.53
N PRO A 162 -15.16 -7.17 13.85
CA PRO A 162 -13.93 -7.89 14.18
C PRO A 162 -12.86 -7.87 13.07
N GLN A 163 -13.24 -7.98 11.80
CA GLN A 163 -12.29 -7.88 10.68
C GLN A 163 -11.67 -6.49 10.59
N LEU A 164 -12.51 -5.45 10.69
CA LEU A 164 -12.04 -4.06 10.73
C LEU A 164 -11.09 -3.82 11.90
N GLN A 165 -11.43 -4.29 13.10
CA GLN A 165 -10.56 -4.19 14.27
C GLN A 165 -9.22 -4.89 14.02
N LYS A 166 -9.24 -6.14 13.55
CA LYS A 166 -8.02 -6.92 13.28
C LYS A 166 -7.12 -6.21 12.26
N LEU A 167 -7.70 -5.61 11.23
CA LEU A 167 -6.96 -4.80 10.25
C LEU A 167 -6.27 -3.60 10.93
N TYR A 168 -6.98 -2.84 11.76
CA TYR A 168 -6.38 -1.74 12.52
C TYR A 168 -5.25 -2.26 13.43
N GLU A 169 -5.46 -3.33 14.19
CA GLU A 169 -4.44 -3.92 15.06
C GLU A 169 -3.18 -4.33 14.29
N GLN A 170 -3.34 -4.91 13.10
CA GLN A 170 -2.22 -5.28 12.23
C GLN A 170 -1.48 -4.08 11.66
N VAL A 171 -2.19 -3.00 11.29
CA VAL A 171 -1.57 -1.75 10.83
C VAL A 171 -0.75 -1.10 11.95
N TYR A 172 -1.29 -1.06 13.18
CA TYR A 172 -0.62 -0.41 14.31
C TYR A 172 0.42 -1.31 15.01
N GLY A 173 0.33 -2.63 14.84
CA GLY A 173 1.20 -3.60 15.52
C GLY A 173 0.91 -3.74 17.01
N THR A 174 -0.32 -3.47 17.44
CA THR A 174 -0.75 -3.53 18.84
C THR A 174 -2.23 -3.90 18.92
N THR A 175 -2.65 -4.44 20.06
CA THR A 175 -4.08 -4.62 20.34
C THR A 175 -4.75 -3.27 20.57
N ILE A 176 -6.00 -3.15 20.15
CA ILE A 176 -6.79 -1.93 20.27
C ILE A 176 -7.95 -2.18 21.23
N ASP A 177 -8.22 -1.21 22.11
CA ASP A 177 -9.41 -1.26 22.95
C ASP A 177 -10.68 -1.20 22.07
N ASN A 178 -11.31 -2.37 22.00
CA ASN A 178 -12.49 -2.64 21.20
C ASN A 178 -13.64 -1.66 21.50
N ARG A 179 -13.83 -1.23 22.76
CA ARG A 179 -14.95 -0.35 23.13
C ARG A 179 -14.80 1.03 22.53
N ASN A 180 -13.61 1.59 22.60
CA ASN A 180 -13.33 2.93 22.07
C ASN A 180 -13.36 2.96 20.55
N LEU A 181 -12.81 1.93 19.89
CA LEU A 181 -12.85 1.80 18.44
C LEU A 181 -14.30 1.67 17.93
N ILE A 182 -15.08 0.74 18.49
CA ILE A 182 -16.49 0.55 18.12
C ILE A 182 -17.30 1.83 18.35
N ARG A 183 -17.09 2.51 19.49
CA ARG A 183 -17.79 3.76 19.78
C ARG A 183 -17.50 4.82 18.72
N LYS A 184 -16.23 4.99 18.33
CA LYS A 184 -15.83 5.93 17.28
C LYS A 184 -16.43 5.58 15.92
N ILE A 185 -16.37 4.30 15.53
CA ILE A 185 -16.95 3.79 14.27
C ILE A 185 -18.47 4.03 14.23
N ASN A 186 -19.19 3.69 15.30
CA ASN A 186 -20.63 3.93 15.35
C ASN A 186 -20.96 5.42 15.31
N SER A 187 -20.15 6.26 15.96
CA SER A 187 -20.36 7.71 15.96
C SER A 187 -20.05 8.38 14.63
N SER A 188 -19.19 7.79 13.79
CA SER A 188 -18.86 8.34 12.46
C SER A 188 -20.02 8.23 11.47
N LYS A 189 -20.99 7.34 11.74
CA LYS A 189 -22.12 7.03 10.84
C LYS A 189 -21.71 6.60 9.44
N LEU A 190 -20.45 6.17 9.25
CA LEU A 190 -19.90 5.71 7.98
C LEU A 190 -20.31 4.28 7.62
N LEU A 191 -20.90 3.52 8.54
CA LEU A 191 -21.21 2.12 8.32
C LEU A 191 -22.71 1.87 8.24
N ILE A 192 -23.11 1.13 7.21
CA ILE A 192 -24.47 0.60 7.05
C ILE A 192 -24.44 -0.87 7.48
N ARG A 193 -25.19 -1.20 8.53
CA ARG A 193 -25.37 -2.57 9.00
C ARG A 193 -26.24 -3.35 8.01
N LEU A 194 -25.85 -4.59 7.72
CA LEU A 194 -26.61 -5.53 6.91
C LEU A 194 -27.33 -6.56 7.81
N ASP A 195 -28.37 -7.20 7.28
CA ASP A 195 -29.10 -8.27 7.99
C ASP A 195 -28.30 -9.59 8.01
N GLU A 196 -27.42 -9.76 7.04
CA GLU A 196 -26.52 -10.91 6.93
C GLU A 196 -25.52 -10.97 8.09
N LYS A 197 -25.20 -12.20 8.51
CA LYS A 197 -24.17 -12.48 9.50
C LYS A 197 -23.11 -13.43 8.96
N ASP A 198 -21.86 -13.13 9.28
CA ASP A 198 -20.79 -14.11 9.25
C ASP A 198 -20.94 -15.07 10.43
N LYS A 199 -21.04 -16.37 10.16
CA LYS A 199 -21.09 -17.45 11.18
C LYS A 199 -19.90 -18.41 11.09
N SER A 200 -18.89 -18.10 10.28
CA SER A 200 -17.71 -18.94 10.09
C SER A 200 -16.96 -19.19 11.41
N SER A 201 -16.89 -18.17 12.27
CA SER A 201 -16.11 -18.18 13.52
C SER A 201 -16.92 -18.47 14.78
N SER A 202 -18.26 -18.36 14.76
CA SER A 202 -19.09 -18.63 15.94
C SER A 202 -20.56 -18.87 15.61
N LYS A 203 -21.26 -19.63 16.47
CA LYS A 203 -22.71 -19.87 16.36
C LYS A 203 -23.56 -18.59 16.44
N LYS A 204 -23.11 -17.58 17.21
CA LYS A 204 -23.82 -16.29 17.38
C LYS A 204 -23.70 -15.41 16.11
N GLY A 205 -22.57 -15.54 15.42
CA GLY A 205 -22.19 -14.77 14.25
C GLY A 205 -21.96 -13.28 14.50
N ALA A 206 -21.31 -12.62 13.55
CA ALA A 206 -21.11 -11.17 13.52
C ALA A 206 -21.88 -10.58 12.33
N PHE A 207 -22.57 -9.45 12.53
CA PHE A 207 -23.24 -8.79 11.41
C PHE A 207 -22.22 -8.24 10.42
N TYR A 208 -22.56 -8.34 9.13
CA TYR A 208 -21.84 -7.62 8.10
C TYR A 208 -22.23 -6.14 8.09
N PHE A 209 -21.28 -5.32 7.67
CA PHE A 209 -21.42 -3.91 7.42
C PHE A 209 -20.85 -3.61 6.04
N LYS A 210 -21.33 -2.54 5.42
CA LYS A 210 -20.71 -1.90 4.26
C LYS A 210 -20.44 -0.43 4.55
N LEU A 211 -19.49 0.14 3.82
CA LEU A 211 -19.25 1.58 3.85
C LEU A 211 -20.44 2.32 3.22
N ASP A 212 -20.84 3.42 3.84
CA ASP A 212 -21.71 4.43 3.26
C ASP A 212 -20.83 5.33 2.38
N GLU A 213 -20.69 4.97 1.10
CA GLU A 213 -19.78 5.64 0.14
C GLU A 213 -20.07 7.15 0.01
N ASP A 214 -21.36 7.53 0.00
CA ASP A 214 -21.78 8.93 -0.10
C ASP A 214 -21.30 9.74 1.11
N LYS A 215 -21.49 9.21 2.33
CA LYS A 215 -21.01 9.87 3.56
C LYS A 215 -19.50 9.82 3.69
N TYR A 216 -18.87 8.76 3.20
CA TYR A 216 -17.42 8.64 3.19
C TYR A 216 -16.81 9.75 2.35
N GLU A 217 -17.28 9.92 1.10
CA GLU A 217 -16.79 10.95 0.21
C GLU A 217 -17.10 12.35 0.76
N ALA A 218 -18.32 12.58 1.26
CA ALA A 218 -18.68 13.87 1.86
C ALA A 218 -17.82 14.22 3.09
N ASN A 219 -17.53 13.26 3.97
CA ASN A 219 -16.68 13.49 5.14
C ASN A 219 -15.20 13.67 4.76
N PHE A 220 -14.73 12.95 3.74
CA PHE A 220 -13.39 13.11 3.19
C PHE A 220 -13.21 14.53 2.64
N GLN A 221 -14.17 15.01 1.85
CA GLN A 221 -14.18 16.38 1.31
C GLN A 221 -14.37 17.43 2.41
N ALA A 222 -15.21 17.20 3.42
CA ALA A 222 -15.38 18.13 4.54
C ALA A 222 -14.11 18.32 5.37
N PHE A 223 -13.30 17.26 5.53
CA PHE A 223 -11.98 17.36 6.15
C PHE A 223 -11.00 18.20 5.31
N LEU A 224 -11.04 18.07 3.98
CA LEU A 224 -10.24 18.91 3.07
C LEU A 224 -10.70 20.38 3.08
N ASN A 225 -12.01 20.60 3.20
CA ASN A 225 -12.63 21.93 3.22
C ASN A 225 -12.46 22.70 4.55
N PHE A 226 -11.81 22.10 5.57
CA PHE A 226 -11.43 22.83 6.79
C PHE A 226 -10.44 23.97 6.50
N ILE A 227 -9.70 23.87 5.40
CA ILE A 227 -8.96 24.97 4.80
C ILE A 227 -9.66 25.28 3.47
N PRO A 228 -10.44 26.35 3.36
CA PRO A 228 -10.98 26.77 2.06
C PRO A 228 -9.83 27.17 1.12
N ASN A 229 -9.84 26.67 -0.12
CA ASN A 229 -8.85 26.96 -1.16
C ASN A 229 -7.36 26.70 -0.78
N PRO A 230 -6.98 25.46 -0.42
CA PRO A 230 -5.58 25.15 -0.13
C PRO A 230 -4.66 25.34 -1.35
N GLY A 231 -5.20 25.21 -2.57
CA GLY A 231 -4.49 25.49 -3.82
C GLY A 231 -4.16 26.97 -4.05
N ASN A 232 -4.84 27.91 -3.37
CA ASN A 232 -4.52 29.35 -3.43
C ASN A 232 -3.51 29.76 -2.34
N LEU A 233 -3.13 28.84 -1.43
CA LEU A 233 -2.14 29.08 -0.37
C LEU A 233 -0.74 28.57 -0.76
N ILE A 234 -0.63 27.82 -1.86
CA ILE A 234 0.63 27.38 -2.45
C ILE A 234 0.74 28.10 -3.80
N GLY A 235 1.20 29.36 -3.74
CA GLY A 235 1.67 30.13 -4.88
C GLY A 235 3.19 30.00 -5.03
#